data_AF-A0A968MBW0-F1
#
_entry.id   AF-A0A968MBW0-F1
#
_cell.length_a   1.000
_cell.length_b   1.000
_cell.length_c   1.000
_cell.angle_alpha   90.00
_cell.angle_beta   90.00
_cell.angle_gamma   90.00
#
_symmetry.space_group_name_H-M   'P 1'
#
loop_
_entity.id
_entity.type
_entity.pdbx_description
1 polymer ?
#
loop_
_entity_poly.entity_id
_entity_poly.type
_entity_poly.pdbx_seq_one_letter_code
_entity_poly.pdbx_strand_id
1 'polypeptide(L)'
;MDGNWEATNVLTQPLQVGQGIRTTSTTGQDDTIEGYNAGTTSKLSDDLYGSDGVITPTPLDPPLPVQPPLPFPRPEPRPVPTLAQVLTGTTVITVNSTLDPNTSLSETCYTAYLGGQTVIEGECTLRRAIVEARSVPADQRPVLIRFAIPTSDLGYLGTAEGLEAWKITLDDSNSNQLRRVEGGSIYIDGTTQPDGRTDGPPIIIEGNNTQNILVIDNDNNVIRGLALQGFPLVINGNDNFVEENWLGLSNDGQTPYFINDDATRNNNASIEDAETPPNVREGIAGNVYRNNVVTGSDVKAMTIRSDKAWVVGNYIATRADGTVPAPPVPDERCSPLPDSGNWFGGEGIEVGGRGTQVGGPDEADRNYLAGLLIQTTDLATTQPVAIETNSGAAQDMLIMNNYIGRDTSGTDVGVCGAGITANANFTLFEDNLIIGSPVRGIFVQPNLIGGNSITYRSNQIIDSGDPIFFGPDVPDALKFFSPAKVLTIEGTTVTGTNGDPVLPPGGRFPEDLVIADCPTARLKCSLMIVMRLPKHGNHLASPLPMLLVTGRLSYPPS
;
A
#
# COMPACT_ATOMS: atom_id res chain seq x y z
N MET A 1 -5.61 0.88 43.83
CA MET A 1 -4.87 1.87 43.03
C MET A 1 -5.92 2.70 42.35
N ASP A 2 -5.83 4.01 42.52
CA ASP A 2 -6.98 4.91 42.44
C ASP A 2 -7.14 5.45 41.00
N GLY A 3 -6.58 4.72 40.03
CA GLY A 3 -6.47 5.14 38.63
C GLY A 3 -5.43 6.23 38.36
N ASN A 4 -4.80 6.78 39.39
CA ASN A 4 -3.80 7.84 39.24
C ASN A 4 -2.50 7.30 38.64
N TRP A 5 -1.97 8.02 37.66
CA TRP A 5 -0.70 7.73 37.01
C TRP A 5 0.15 9.00 36.89
N GLU A 6 1.46 8.80 36.87
CA GLU A 6 2.45 9.84 36.61
C GLU A 6 3.45 9.28 35.60
N ALA A 7 3.79 10.10 34.63
CA ALA A 7 4.77 9.79 33.63
C ALA A 7 5.74 10.97 33.50
N THR A 8 6.95 10.78 34.03
CA THR A 8 8.02 11.79 34.01
C THR A 8 8.84 11.69 32.73
N ASN A 9 9.26 12.84 32.19
CA ASN A 9 10.07 12.94 30.96
C ASN A 9 9.41 12.36 29.69
N VAL A 10 8.09 12.28 29.64
CA VAL A 10 7.41 11.79 28.42
C VAL A 10 7.38 12.85 27.34
N LEU A 11 7.45 14.12 27.71
CA LEU A 11 7.70 15.19 26.75
C LEU A 11 9.20 15.49 26.73
N THR A 12 9.74 15.71 25.54
CA THR A 12 11.13 16.15 25.37
C THR A 12 11.33 17.64 25.62
N GLN A 13 10.24 18.39 25.67
CA GLN A 13 10.18 19.79 26.09
C GLN A 13 8.76 20.13 26.59
N PRO A 14 8.59 21.17 27.41
CA PRO A 14 7.27 21.63 27.84
C PRO A 14 6.35 22.03 26.67
N LEU A 15 5.05 21.76 26.80
CA LEU A 15 4.05 22.18 25.79
C LEU A 15 3.98 23.70 25.69
N GLN A 16 4.02 24.21 24.47
CA GLN A 16 3.80 25.62 24.14
C GLN A 16 2.29 25.92 24.00
N VAL A 17 1.93 27.20 24.08
CA VAL A 17 0.55 27.67 23.87
C VAL A 17 0.01 27.20 22.52
N GLY A 18 -1.16 26.55 22.53
CA GLY A 18 -1.79 25.96 21.35
C GLY A 18 -1.36 24.52 21.05
N GLN A 19 -0.42 23.97 21.83
CA GLN A 19 -0.10 22.54 21.80
C GLN A 19 -0.91 21.82 22.87
N GLY A 20 -1.27 20.58 22.58
CA GLY A 20 -1.89 19.71 23.55
C GLY A 20 -1.51 18.27 23.28
N ILE A 21 -1.61 17.46 24.32
CA ILE A 21 -1.45 16.01 24.21
C ILE A 21 -2.82 15.38 24.14
N ARG A 22 -2.91 14.29 23.39
CA ARG A 22 -4.03 13.38 23.51
C ARG A 22 -3.50 12.06 24.04
N THR A 23 -4.30 11.44 24.89
CA THR A 23 -3.92 10.20 25.54
C THR A 23 -4.61 9.03 24.86
N THR A 24 -3.92 7.89 24.87
CA THR A 24 -4.54 6.58 24.73
C THR A 24 -4.10 5.73 25.92
N SER A 25 -4.91 4.75 26.28
CA SER A 25 -4.61 3.79 27.34
C SER A 25 -4.55 2.42 26.71
N THR A 26 -3.40 1.76 26.83
CA THR A 26 -3.26 0.34 26.48
C THR A 26 -3.34 -0.50 27.74
N THR A 27 -4.17 -1.54 27.71
CA THR A 27 -4.26 -2.50 28.79
C THR A 27 -2.95 -3.27 28.92
N GLY A 28 -2.34 -3.23 30.11
CA GLY A 28 -1.16 -4.05 30.38
C GLY A 28 -1.48 -5.51 30.66
N GLN A 29 -2.77 -5.82 30.90
CA GLN A 29 -3.28 -7.14 31.22
C GLN A 29 -4.68 -7.31 30.64
N ASP A 30 -4.97 -8.56 30.32
CA ASP A 30 -6.26 -9.17 30.03
C ASP A 30 -7.33 -8.71 31.05
N ASP A 31 -8.50 -8.27 30.58
CA ASP A 31 -9.63 -7.79 31.40
C ASP A 31 -9.31 -6.61 32.33
N THR A 32 -8.22 -5.87 32.09
CA THR A 32 -8.04 -4.53 32.70
C THR A 32 -9.23 -3.63 32.37
N ILE A 33 -9.79 -3.84 31.18
CA ILE A 33 -11.06 -3.34 30.72
C ILE A 33 -11.85 -4.61 30.41
N GLU A 34 -12.97 -4.83 31.09
CA GLU A 34 -13.78 -6.03 30.91
C GLU A 34 -13.97 -6.31 29.39
N GLY A 35 -13.64 -7.51 28.91
CA GLY A 35 -14.01 -7.95 27.56
C GLY A 35 -13.00 -7.57 26.50
N TYR A 36 -11.91 -6.96 26.94
CA TYR A 36 -10.77 -6.60 26.12
C TYR A 36 -9.49 -7.30 26.60
N ASN A 37 -8.66 -7.66 25.63
CA ASN A 37 -7.35 -8.28 25.84
C ASN A 37 -6.35 -7.33 26.48
N ALA A 38 -5.26 -7.89 27.03
CA ALA A 38 -3.99 -7.19 27.15
C ALA A 38 -3.56 -6.67 25.78
N GLY A 39 -3.03 -5.45 25.73
CA GLY A 39 -2.64 -4.80 24.47
C GLY A 39 -3.78 -4.09 23.74
N THR A 40 -5.03 -4.21 24.21
CA THR A 40 -6.13 -3.39 23.72
C THR A 40 -5.87 -1.92 24.08
N THR A 41 -5.90 -1.06 23.07
CA THR A 41 -5.70 0.38 23.22
C THR A 41 -7.03 1.11 23.07
N SER A 42 -7.26 2.10 23.94
CA SER A 42 -8.41 2.99 23.88
C SER A 42 -8.46 3.81 22.60
N LYS A 43 -9.61 4.46 22.34
CA LYS A 43 -9.61 5.63 21.45
C LYS A 43 -8.69 6.72 22.01
N LEU A 44 -8.31 7.63 21.13
CA LEU A 44 -7.64 8.88 21.47
C LEU A 44 -8.56 9.75 22.33
N SER A 45 -8.02 10.55 23.25
CA SER A 45 -8.85 11.35 24.16
C SER A 45 -9.71 12.31 23.39
N ASP A 46 -11.00 12.41 23.75
CA ASP A 46 -11.92 13.39 23.16
C ASP A 46 -11.41 14.82 23.42
N ASP A 47 -10.80 14.97 24.59
CA ASP A 47 -10.14 16.17 25.05
C ASP A 47 -8.71 16.27 24.51
N LEU A 48 -8.37 17.46 24.02
CA LEU A 48 -6.98 17.85 23.81
C LEU A 48 -6.48 18.50 25.11
N TYR A 49 -5.44 17.96 25.74
CA TYR A 49 -4.95 18.47 27.02
C TYR A 49 -3.78 19.44 26.80
N GLY A 50 -4.01 20.73 27.05
CA GLY A 50 -2.96 21.75 27.05
C GLY A 50 -2.28 21.87 28.41
N SER A 51 -1.31 22.79 28.51
CA SER A 51 -0.66 23.14 29.80
C SER A 51 -1.65 23.58 30.87
N ASP A 52 -2.80 24.12 30.45
CA ASP A 52 -3.80 24.74 31.32
C ASP A 52 -5.03 23.82 31.54
N GLY A 53 -4.95 22.56 31.09
CA GLY A 53 -5.98 21.54 31.29
C GLY A 53 -6.70 21.10 30.01
N VAL A 54 -7.90 20.55 30.20
CA VAL A 54 -8.76 19.98 29.17
C VAL A 54 -9.29 21.05 28.21
N ILE A 55 -9.17 20.81 26.90
CA ILE A 55 -9.88 21.54 25.84
C ILE A 55 -11.11 20.67 25.45
N THR A 56 -12.25 20.81 26.14
CA THR A 56 -13.46 19.96 26.01
C THR A 56 -14.46 20.48 24.96
N PRO A 57 -15.16 19.57 24.26
CA PRO A 57 -16.61 19.43 24.51
C PRO A 57 -17.02 17.98 24.86
N THR A 58 -17.81 17.83 25.94
CA THR A 58 -18.33 16.60 26.61
C THR A 58 -19.61 16.05 25.92
N PRO A 59 -20.19 14.84 26.18
CA PRO A 59 -19.79 13.65 26.98
C PRO A 59 -20.06 12.23 26.37
N LEU A 60 -19.09 11.30 26.49
CA LEU A 60 -19.04 10.04 27.29
C LEU A 60 -20.15 8.91 27.21
N ASP A 61 -19.88 7.57 27.10
CA ASP A 61 -20.69 6.31 27.36
C ASP A 61 -19.95 4.89 27.55
N PRO A 62 -20.51 3.72 27.97
CA PRO A 62 -20.82 2.98 29.22
C PRO A 62 -19.84 1.77 29.54
N PRO A 63 -20.13 0.80 30.45
CA PRO A 63 -19.20 -0.25 30.92
C PRO A 63 -19.37 -1.66 30.27
N LEU A 64 -18.56 -2.66 30.69
CA LEU A 64 -17.94 -3.71 29.84
C LEU A 64 -18.13 -5.19 30.34
N PRO A 65 -17.77 -6.29 29.58
CA PRO A 65 -18.00 -7.74 29.92
C PRO A 65 -16.82 -8.69 30.37
N VAL A 66 -17.08 -9.93 30.84
CA VAL A 66 -16.28 -10.74 31.83
C VAL A 66 -15.27 -11.83 31.31
N GLN A 67 -14.50 -11.69 30.23
CA GLN A 67 -13.41 -12.67 29.99
C GLN A 67 -12.29 -12.16 29.06
N PRO A 68 -11.00 -12.35 29.38
CA PRO A 68 -9.96 -11.82 28.55
C PRO A 68 -9.68 -12.79 27.42
N PRO A 69 -9.71 -12.32 26.17
CA PRO A 69 -9.31 -13.18 25.06
C PRO A 69 -7.81 -13.58 25.14
N LEU A 70 -7.38 -14.46 24.24
CA LEU A 70 -5.97 -14.88 24.18
C LEU A 70 -5.10 -13.80 23.52
N PRO A 71 -3.83 -13.62 23.94
CA PRO A 71 -2.93 -12.64 23.31
C PRO A 71 -2.61 -13.05 21.87
N PHE A 72 -2.99 -12.20 20.92
CA PHE A 72 -2.68 -12.38 19.51
C PHE A 72 -1.24 -11.90 19.21
N PRO A 73 -0.41 -12.71 18.54
CA PRO A 73 0.94 -12.29 18.17
C PRO A 73 0.89 -11.15 17.17
N ARG A 74 1.71 -10.12 17.41
CA ARG A 74 1.84 -8.96 16.53
C ARG A 74 2.45 -9.38 15.17
N PRO A 75 1.91 -8.91 14.03
CA PRO A 75 2.62 -9.00 12.76
C PRO A 75 3.95 -8.24 12.84
N GLU A 76 5.06 -8.93 12.58
CA GLU A 76 6.39 -8.33 12.55
C GLU A 76 6.89 -8.17 11.10
N PRO A 77 7.69 -7.12 10.81
CA PRO A 77 8.29 -6.94 9.50
C PRO A 77 9.08 -8.18 9.08
N ARG A 78 8.82 -8.66 7.86
CA ARG A 78 9.59 -9.72 7.23
C ARG A 78 10.71 -9.10 6.40
N PRO A 79 11.90 -9.70 6.34
CA PRO A 79 12.93 -9.27 5.40
C PRO A 79 12.37 -9.24 3.98
N VAL A 80 12.58 -8.14 3.28
CA VAL A 80 12.21 -8.03 1.87
C VAL A 80 13.13 -8.97 1.06
N PRO A 81 12.59 -9.84 0.20
CA PRO A 81 13.40 -10.70 -0.65
C PRO A 81 14.36 -9.88 -1.52
N THR A 82 15.59 -10.38 -1.70
CA THR A 82 16.57 -9.75 -2.61
C THR A 82 16.07 -9.79 -4.05
N LEU A 83 16.63 -8.94 -4.93
CA LEU A 83 16.33 -8.99 -6.37
C LEU A 83 16.50 -10.38 -6.93
N ALA A 84 15.56 -10.79 -7.78
CA ALA A 84 15.63 -12.09 -8.42
C ALA A 84 16.89 -12.17 -9.28
N GLN A 85 17.70 -13.20 -9.06
CA GLN A 85 18.91 -13.43 -9.82
C GLN A 85 18.66 -14.43 -10.94
N VAL A 86 19.18 -14.14 -12.13
CA VAL A 86 19.20 -15.11 -13.23
C VAL A 86 20.15 -16.24 -12.84
N LEU A 87 19.63 -17.46 -12.76
CA LEU A 87 20.42 -18.62 -12.31
C LEU A 87 21.40 -19.10 -13.40
N THR A 88 22.47 -19.76 -12.98
CA THR A 88 23.40 -20.44 -13.89
C THR A 88 22.76 -21.68 -14.51
N GLY A 89 22.98 -21.94 -15.80
CA GLY A 89 22.40 -23.09 -16.50
C GLY A 89 21.02 -22.84 -17.13
N THR A 90 20.61 -21.56 -17.20
CA THR A 90 19.33 -21.11 -17.76
C THR A 90 19.24 -21.34 -19.27
N THR A 91 18.11 -21.87 -19.75
CA THR A 91 17.78 -21.91 -21.19
C THR A 91 17.48 -20.48 -21.66
N VAL A 92 18.19 -20.00 -22.68
CA VAL A 92 18.06 -18.61 -23.16
C VAL A 92 17.33 -18.54 -24.49
N ILE A 93 16.24 -17.78 -24.52
CA ILE A 93 15.50 -17.41 -25.74
C ILE A 93 15.74 -15.92 -25.98
N THR A 94 16.21 -15.55 -27.17
CA THR A 94 16.58 -14.16 -27.48
C THR A 94 15.54 -13.51 -28.39
N VAL A 95 14.82 -12.53 -27.88
CA VAL A 95 13.99 -11.61 -28.68
C VAL A 95 14.90 -10.63 -29.40
N ASN A 96 14.79 -10.54 -30.73
CA ASN A 96 15.68 -9.74 -31.57
C ASN A 96 14.97 -8.84 -32.59
N SER A 97 13.65 -8.70 -32.47
CA SER A 97 12.82 -7.85 -33.33
C SER A 97 11.68 -7.25 -32.52
N THR A 98 11.31 -5.99 -32.80
CA THR A 98 10.07 -5.40 -32.24
C THR A 98 8.83 -5.74 -33.04
N LEU A 99 8.96 -6.34 -34.21
CA LEU A 99 7.83 -6.71 -35.04
C LEU A 99 7.00 -7.79 -34.36
N ASP A 100 5.68 -7.75 -34.59
CA ASP A 100 4.74 -8.80 -34.17
C ASP A 100 3.87 -9.26 -35.37
N PRO A 101 4.46 -9.61 -36.53
CA PRO A 101 3.70 -9.87 -37.76
C PRO A 101 2.92 -11.20 -37.70
N ASN A 102 3.17 -11.98 -36.66
CA ASN A 102 2.63 -13.31 -36.50
C ASN A 102 1.70 -13.36 -35.29
N THR A 103 0.41 -13.36 -35.55
CA THR A 103 -0.63 -13.49 -34.51
C THR A 103 -0.88 -14.94 -34.09
N SER A 104 -0.14 -15.91 -34.67
CA SER A 104 -0.23 -17.32 -34.30
C SER A 104 0.18 -17.54 -32.85
N LEU A 105 -0.72 -18.14 -32.09
CA LEU A 105 -0.50 -18.44 -30.68
C LEU A 105 0.18 -19.81 -30.45
N SER A 106 0.80 -20.39 -31.49
CA SER A 106 1.50 -21.67 -31.44
C SER A 106 2.87 -21.66 -32.12
N GLU A 107 3.27 -20.54 -32.72
CA GLU A 107 4.57 -20.45 -33.37
C GLU A 107 5.67 -20.11 -32.37
N THR A 108 6.77 -20.86 -32.46
CA THR A 108 7.95 -20.74 -31.60
C THR A 108 9.07 -20.01 -32.33
N CYS A 109 10.09 -19.53 -31.60
CA CYS A 109 11.28 -18.91 -32.24
C CYS A 109 12.18 -19.92 -32.98
N TYR A 110 12.06 -21.21 -32.66
CA TYR A 110 12.92 -22.27 -33.18
C TYR A 110 12.08 -23.44 -33.72
N THR A 111 12.44 -23.99 -34.88
CA THR A 111 11.63 -25.01 -35.56
C THR A 111 11.84 -26.44 -35.05
N ALA A 112 12.93 -26.73 -34.33
CA ALA A 112 13.09 -27.98 -33.58
C ALA A 112 14.23 -27.94 -32.55
N TYR A 113 13.98 -28.50 -31.37
CA TYR A 113 15.01 -28.81 -30.37
C TYR A 113 15.71 -30.14 -30.75
N LEU A 114 16.43 -30.16 -31.87
CA LEU A 114 17.16 -31.34 -32.33
C LEU A 114 18.61 -31.31 -31.83
N GLY A 115 18.93 -32.16 -30.85
CA GLY A 115 20.31 -32.46 -30.48
C GLY A 115 21.08 -31.35 -29.75
N GLY A 116 20.39 -30.45 -29.05
CA GLY A 116 21.03 -29.42 -28.21
C GLY A 116 21.59 -28.22 -28.97
N GLN A 117 21.20 -28.04 -30.24
CA GLN A 117 21.58 -26.86 -31.02
C GLN A 117 20.34 -26.25 -31.69
N THR A 118 20.00 -25.03 -31.28
CA THR A 118 18.81 -24.30 -31.71
C THR A 118 19.10 -23.53 -33.01
N VAL A 119 18.39 -23.86 -34.09
CA VAL A 119 18.44 -23.07 -35.34
C VAL A 119 17.37 -21.98 -35.26
N ILE A 120 17.78 -20.72 -35.20
CA ILE A 120 16.88 -19.58 -35.35
C ILE A 120 16.50 -19.49 -36.83
N GLU A 121 15.24 -19.76 -37.17
CA GLU A 121 14.70 -19.33 -38.46
C GLU A 121 14.09 -17.94 -38.31
N GLY A 122 14.82 -16.93 -38.78
CA GLY A 122 14.34 -15.55 -38.90
C GLY A 122 14.29 -14.75 -37.60
N GLU A 123 13.35 -13.82 -37.52
CA GLU A 123 13.17 -12.90 -36.39
C GLU A 123 12.39 -13.57 -35.25
N CYS A 124 12.94 -13.56 -34.04
CA CYS A 124 12.28 -14.02 -32.82
C CYS A 124 11.59 -12.84 -32.14
N THR A 125 10.25 -12.84 -32.19
CA THR A 125 9.39 -11.84 -31.55
C THR A 125 9.09 -12.23 -30.10
N LEU A 126 8.63 -11.29 -29.28
CA LEU A 126 8.22 -11.57 -27.90
C LEU A 126 7.15 -12.67 -27.83
N ARG A 127 6.15 -12.62 -28.71
CA ARG A 127 5.06 -13.61 -28.75
C ARG A 127 5.59 -15.02 -29.00
N ARG A 128 6.48 -15.19 -29.99
CA ARG A 128 7.12 -16.47 -30.31
C ARG A 128 8.02 -16.96 -29.16
N ALA A 129 8.70 -16.04 -28.48
CA ALA A 129 9.55 -16.37 -27.34
C ALA A 129 8.74 -16.90 -26.15
N ILE A 130 7.57 -16.30 -25.86
CA ILE A 130 6.66 -16.79 -24.82
C ILE A 130 6.14 -18.19 -25.17
N VAL A 131 5.73 -18.44 -26.41
CA VAL A 131 5.26 -19.77 -26.84
C VAL A 131 6.36 -20.84 -26.67
N GLU A 132 7.60 -20.51 -27.05
CA GLU A 132 8.75 -21.38 -26.89
C GLU A 132 9.03 -21.67 -25.41
N ALA A 133 9.11 -20.64 -24.56
CA ALA A 133 9.45 -20.79 -23.13
C ALA A 133 8.51 -21.76 -22.40
N ARG A 134 7.21 -21.70 -22.72
CA ARG A 134 6.18 -22.60 -22.16
C ARG A 134 6.41 -24.06 -22.50
N SER A 135 6.98 -24.32 -23.68
CA SER A 135 7.22 -25.65 -24.22
C SER A 135 8.52 -26.27 -23.71
N VAL A 136 9.37 -25.50 -23.02
CA VAL A 136 10.64 -25.98 -22.46
C VAL A 136 10.38 -27.01 -21.33
N PRO A 137 10.96 -28.22 -21.42
CA PRO A 137 10.86 -29.25 -20.39
C PRO A 137 11.36 -28.79 -19.02
N ALA A 138 10.78 -29.36 -17.94
CA ALA A 138 11.09 -28.94 -16.56
C ALA A 138 12.56 -29.12 -16.16
N ASP A 139 13.26 -30.11 -16.72
CA ASP A 139 14.69 -30.38 -16.48
C ASP A 139 15.64 -29.38 -17.19
N GLN A 140 15.10 -28.52 -18.05
CA GLN A 140 15.83 -27.46 -18.75
C GLN A 140 15.48 -26.05 -18.23
N ARG A 141 14.70 -25.97 -17.14
CA ARG A 141 14.34 -24.71 -16.48
C ARG A 141 15.40 -24.33 -15.43
N PRO A 142 15.59 -23.03 -15.14
CA PRO A 142 14.78 -21.88 -15.58
C PRO A 142 14.99 -21.49 -17.06
N VAL A 143 14.05 -20.70 -17.58
CA VAL A 143 14.11 -20.10 -18.93
C VAL A 143 14.25 -18.59 -18.81
N LEU A 144 15.19 -17.99 -19.53
CA LEU A 144 15.33 -16.55 -19.70
C LEU A 144 14.91 -16.14 -21.11
N ILE A 145 13.84 -15.37 -21.19
CA ILE A 145 13.53 -14.54 -22.33
C ILE A 145 14.34 -13.25 -22.18
N ARG A 146 15.45 -13.18 -22.94
CA ARG A 146 16.30 -11.99 -23.01
C ARG A 146 16.00 -11.17 -24.26
N PHE A 147 16.28 -9.89 -24.19
CA PHE A 147 16.15 -8.96 -25.32
C PHE A 147 17.54 -8.60 -25.86
N ALA A 148 17.67 -8.60 -27.17
CA ALA A 148 18.85 -8.14 -27.90
C ALA A 148 18.43 -7.57 -29.25
N ILE A 149 17.52 -6.60 -29.22
CA ILE A 149 16.97 -5.96 -30.40
C ILE A 149 17.96 -4.89 -30.88
N PRO A 150 18.35 -4.88 -32.17
CA PRO A 150 19.33 -3.91 -32.67
C PRO A 150 18.74 -2.49 -32.73
N THR A 151 19.59 -1.47 -32.66
CA THR A 151 19.18 -0.06 -32.88
C THR A 151 18.76 0.23 -34.32
N SER A 152 19.01 -0.68 -35.26
CA SER A 152 18.48 -0.62 -36.62
C SER A 152 17.05 -1.14 -36.77
N ASP A 153 16.47 -1.70 -35.70
CA ASP A 153 15.09 -2.18 -35.68
C ASP A 153 14.09 -1.02 -35.83
N LEU A 154 12.98 -1.24 -36.52
CA LEU A 154 11.98 -0.21 -36.81
C LEU A 154 11.27 0.35 -35.56
N GLY A 155 11.24 -0.41 -34.46
CA GLY A 155 10.65 0.00 -33.20
C GLY A 155 11.64 0.66 -32.24
N TYR A 156 12.89 0.90 -32.66
CA TYR A 156 13.85 1.65 -31.85
C TYR A 156 13.45 3.13 -31.77
N LEU A 157 13.19 3.60 -30.56
CA LEU A 157 12.99 5.00 -30.20
C LEU A 157 14.34 5.55 -29.77
N GLY A 158 15.09 6.10 -30.71
CA GLY A 158 16.49 6.43 -30.53
C GLY A 158 16.75 7.76 -29.82
N THR A 159 17.98 8.25 -29.95
CA THR A 159 18.41 9.53 -29.38
C THR A 159 17.66 10.73 -29.98
N ALA A 160 17.11 10.61 -31.20
CA ALA A 160 16.31 11.67 -31.81
C ALA A 160 14.98 11.89 -31.05
N GLU A 161 14.39 10.80 -30.57
CA GLU A 161 13.24 10.77 -29.65
C GLU A 161 13.67 10.97 -28.19
N GLY A 162 14.96 10.80 -27.88
CA GLY A 162 15.56 10.99 -26.56
C GLY A 162 15.29 9.86 -25.57
N LEU A 163 14.95 8.66 -26.06
CA LEU A 163 14.43 7.58 -25.21
C LEU A 163 15.33 6.35 -25.09
N GLU A 164 16.08 6.00 -26.14
CA GLU A 164 16.93 4.80 -26.17
C GLU A 164 16.18 3.54 -25.71
N ALA A 165 14.99 3.32 -26.28
CA ALA A 165 14.08 2.24 -25.92
C ALA A 165 13.52 1.54 -27.17
N TRP A 166 12.95 0.34 -27.01
CA TRP A 166 12.36 -0.44 -28.11
C TRP A 166 10.88 -0.66 -27.84
N LYS A 167 10.04 -0.20 -28.77
CA LYS A 167 8.59 -0.34 -28.68
C LYS A 167 8.11 -1.51 -29.55
N ILE A 168 7.58 -2.52 -28.88
CA ILE A 168 6.88 -3.68 -29.46
C ILE A 168 5.39 -3.35 -29.50
N THR A 169 4.83 -3.14 -30.68
CA THR A 169 3.38 -2.93 -30.84
C THR A 169 2.73 -4.24 -31.24
N LEU A 170 1.75 -4.69 -30.47
CA LEU A 170 1.12 -5.98 -30.71
C LEU A 170 0.02 -5.87 -31.79
N ASP A 171 0.18 -6.60 -32.90
CA ASP A 171 -0.49 -6.34 -34.19
C ASP A 171 -1.81 -7.12 -34.41
N ASP A 172 -2.68 -7.20 -33.40
CA ASP A 172 -3.97 -7.91 -33.54
C ASP A 172 -5.15 -7.14 -32.93
N SER A 173 -6.33 -7.22 -33.54
CA SER A 173 -7.58 -6.76 -32.94
C SER A 173 -8.17 -7.76 -31.92
N ASN A 174 -7.62 -8.97 -31.83
CA ASN A 174 -8.09 -10.01 -30.91
C ASN A 174 -7.67 -9.74 -29.45
N SER A 175 -8.51 -10.18 -28.52
CA SER A 175 -8.18 -10.27 -27.09
C SER A 175 -7.02 -11.25 -26.83
N ASN A 176 -6.24 -11.00 -25.77
CA ASN A 176 -5.21 -11.93 -25.27
C ASN A 176 -4.12 -12.29 -26.29
N GLN A 177 -3.50 -11.25 -26.86
CA GLN A 177 -2.44 -11.38 -27.85
C GLN A 177 -1.26 -12.22 -27.35
N LEU A 178 -0.82 -12.04 -26.10
CA LEU A 178 0.23 -12.87 -25.54
C LEU A 178 -0.37 -14.15 -24.94
N ARG A 179 0.25 -15.29 -25.23
CA ARG A 179 -0.07 -16.53 -24.52
C ARG A 179 0.26 -16.38 -23.04
N ARG A 180 -0.51 -17.07 -22.19
CA ARG A 180 -0.22 -17.20 -20.76
C ARG A 180 1.16 -17.83 -20.57
N VAL A 181 1.99 -17.27 -19.71
CA VAL A 181 3.31 -17.81 -19.38
C VAL A 181 3.11 -18.97 -18.42
N GLU A 182 3.39 -20.21 -18.85
CA GLU A 182 3.06 -21.43 -18.12
C GLU A 182 4.29 -22.31 -17.83
N GLY A 183 4.19 -23.07 -16.74
CA GLY A 183 5.14 -24.09 -16.29
C GLY A 183 6.15 -23.62 -15.22
N GLY A 184 6.17 -22.33 -14.88
CA GLY A 184 7.00 -21.74 -13.81
C GLY A 184 8.49 -21.57 -14.16
N SER A 185 9.23 -20.85 -13.32
CA SER A 185 10.66 -20.58 -13.53
C SER A 185 10.99 -19.92 -14.88
N ILE A 186 10.12 -19.04 -15.36
CA ILE A 186 10.31 -18.25 -16.59
C ILE A 186 10.61 -16.79 -16.23
N TYR A 187 11.67 -16.26 -16.83
CA TYR A 187 12.17 -14.89 -16.62
C TYR A 187 11.92 -14.11 -17.90
N ILE A 188 11.09 -13.06 -17.83
CA ILE A 188 10.94 -12.05 -18.88
C ILE A 188 11.64 -10.80 -18.38
N ASP A 189 12.80 -10.52 -18.96
CA ASP A 189 13.74 -9.57 -18.37
C ASP A 189 14.16 -8.49 -19.38
N GLY A 190 13.44 -7.38 -19.36
CA GLY A 190 13.74 -6.23 -20.21
C GLY A 190 15.11 -5.61 -19.93
N THR A 191 15.64 -5.74 -18.71
CA THR A 191 16.95 -5.20 -18.33
C THR A 191 18.11 -5.85 -19.08
N THR A 192 17.87 -6.98 -19.76
CA THR A 192 18.86 -7.64 -20.60
C THR A 192 19.12 -6.94 -21.93
N GLN A 193 18.25 -6.01 -22.34
CA GLN A 193 18.40 -5.26 -23.59
C GLN A 193 19.67 -4.39 -23.53
N PRO A 194 20.65 -4.61 -24.41
CA PRO A 194 21.84 -3.78 -24.49
C PRO A 194 21.50 -2.38 -25.00
N ASP A 195 22.32 -1.39 -24.62
CA ASP A 195 22.26 -0.01 -25.08
C ASP A 195 20.90 0.69 -24.84
N GLY A 196 20.11 0.16 -23.91
CA GLY A 196 18.86 0.78 -23.49
C GLY A 196 19.06 1.85 -22.43
N ARG A 197 18.05 2.71 -22.30
CA ARG A 197 18.01 3.74 -21.25
C ARG A 197 18.23 3.17 -19.86
N THR A 198 18.78 4.00 -18.98
CA THR A 198 19.10 3.65 -17.59
C THR A 198 18.09 4.19 -16.58
N ASP A 199 17.21 5.10 -17.00
CA ASP A 199 16.21 5.77 -16.18
C ASP A 199 14.79 5.19 -16.35
N GLY A 200 14.69 3.96 -16.88
CA GLY A 200 13.44 3.24 -17.01
C GLY A 200 13.55 1.94 -17.82
N PRO A 201 12.42 1.23 -18.02
CA PRO A 201 12.35 0.03 -18.85
C PRO A 201 12.82 0.27 -20.29
N PRO A 202 13.84 -0.43 -20.80
CA PRO A 202 14.29 -0.28 -22.18
C PRO A 202 13.34 -0.95 -23.19
N ILE A 203 12.45 -1.84 -22.73
CA ILE A 203 11.46 -2.52 -23.56
C ILE A 203 10.07 -1.98 -23.23
N ILE A 204 9.39 -1.48 -24.25
CA ILE A 204 8.00 -1.01 -24.20
C ILE A 204 7.15 -2.01 -24.98
N ILE A 205 6.07 -2.49 -24.36
CA ILE A 205 5.09 -3.38 -24.98
C ILE A 205 3.77 -2.62 -25.01
N GLU A 206 3.30 -2.31 -26.22
CA GLU A 206 2.08 -1.55 -26.45
C GLU A 206 0.96 -2.46 -26.95
N GLY A 207 -0.10 -2.52 -26.16
CA GLY A 207 -1.39 -3.07 -26.52
C GLY A 207 -2.28 -2.01 -27.18
N ASN A 208 -2.96 -2.40 -28.25
CA ASN A 208 -3.83 -1.54 -29.05
C ASN A 208 -5.32 -1.56 -28.63
N ASN A 209 -5.68 -2.35 -27.61
CA ASN A 209 -7.06 -2.54 -27.16
C ASN A 209 -7.13 -2.89 -25.66
N THR A 210 -8.33 -2.78 -25.08
CA THR A 210 -8.61 -3.01 -23.65
C THR A 210 -8.76 -4.49 -23.28
N GLN A 211 -8.48 -5.42 -24.20
CA GLN A 211 -8.59 -6.86 -24.00
C GLN A 211 -7.24 -7.55 -23.99
N ASN A 212 -6.14 -6.79 -24.08
CA ASN A 212 -4.81 -7.31 -23.90
C ASN A 212 -4.55 -7.54 -22.42
N ILE A 213 -3.76 -8.57 -22.12
CA ILE A 213 -3.39 -9.01 -20.77
C ILE A 213 -2.11 -9.83 -20.88
N LEU A 214 -1.21 -9.64 -19.92
CA LEU A 214 -0.08 -10.55 -19.70
C LEU A 214 -0.41 -11.42 -18.48
N VAL A 215 -0.64 -12.70 -18.70
CA VAL A 215 -0.91 -13.65 -17.62
C VAL A 215 0.33 -14.49 -17.34
N ILE A 216 0.73 -14.52 -16.08
CA ILE A 216 1.81 -15.34 -15.55
C ILE A 216 1.17 -16.44 -14.72
N ASP A 217 1.34 -17.69 -15.13
CA ASP A 217 0.88 -18.87 -14.40
C ASP A 217 2.08 -19.60 -13.77
N ASN A 218 1.79 -20.34 -12.70
CA ASN A 218 2.73 -21.14 -11.91
C ASN A 218 3.74 -20.32 -11.10
N ASP A 219 4.71 -21.01 -10.49
CA ASP A 219 5.57 -20.44 -9.46
C ASP A 219 6.95 -20.02 -9.99
N ASN A 220 7.66 -19.19 -9.23
CA ASN A 220 9.06 -18.82 -9.46
C ASN A 220 9.33 -18.06 -10.78
N ASN A 221 8.35 -17.34 -11.31
CA ASN A 221 8.56 -16.50 -12.50
C ASN A 221 9.14 -15.12 -12.13
N VAL A 222 9.80 -14.48 -13.08
CA VAL A 222 10.33 -13.11 -12.93
C VAL A 222 9.88 -12.27 -14.11
N ILE A 223 9.29 -11.12 -13.85
CA ILE A 223 8.85 -10.16 -14.84
C ILE A 223 9.42 -8.81 -14.43
N ARG A 224 10.39 -8.31 -15.20
CA ARG A 224 11.07 -7.08 -14.83
C ARG A 224 11.54 -6.21 -15.99
N GLY A 225 11.67 -4.92 -15.71
CA GLY A 225 12.22 -3.95 -16.63
C GLY A 225 11.40 -3.77 -17.90
N LEU A 226 10.07 -3.90 -17.80
CA LEU A 226 9.13 -3.72 -18.92
C LEU A 226 8.24 -2.50 -18.71
N ALA A 227 7.98 -1.74 -19.77
CA ALA A 227 6.90 -0.76 -19.82
C ALA A 227 5.71 -1.38 -20.56
N LEU A 228 4.56 -1.50 -19.89
CA LEU A 228 3.34 -2.12 -20.40
C LEU A 228 2.29 -1.02 -20.60
N GLN A 229 1.82 -0.87 -21.83
CA GLN A 229 0.84 0.15 -22.22
C GLN A 229 -0.42 -0.54 -22.72
N GLY A 230 -1.57 -0.27 -22.10
CA GLY A 230 -2.86 -0.77 -22.59
C GLY A 230 -3.23 -2.18 -22.12
N PHE A 231 -2.60 -2.73 -21.07
CA PHE A 231 -2.99 -4.03 -20.51
C PHE A 231 -2.55 -4.23 -19.06
N PRO A 232 -3.26 -5.12 -18.32
CA PRO A 232 -2.89 -5.51 -16.98
C PRO A 232 -1.88 -6.67 -16.98
N LEU A 233 -1.18 -6.80 -15.86
CA LEU A 233 -0.32 -7.93 -15.53
C LEU A 233 -1.01 -8.79 -14.47
N VAL A 234 -1.35 -10.03 -14.81
CA VAL A 234 -2.03 -10.96 -13.89
C VAL A 234 -1.10 -12.07 -13.47
N ILE A 235 -0.87 -12.21 -12.17
CA ILE A 235 0.02 -13.19 -11.57
C ILE A 235 -0.80 -14.30 -10.90
N ASN A 236 -0.54 -15.54 -11.28
CA ASN A 236 -1.14 -16.73 -10.70
C ASN A 236 -0.01 -17.65 -10.24
N GLY A 237 -0.08 -18.13 -8.99
CA GLY A 237 0.98 -18.93 -8.37
C GLY A 237 1.75 -18.15 -7.31
N ASN A 238 2.84 -18.73 -6.82
CA ASN A 238 3.64 -18.26 -5.69
C ASN A 238 5.09 -17.99 -6.09
N ASP A 239 5.85 -17.36 -5.20
CA ASP A 239 7.28 -17.09 -5.38
C ASP A 239 7.60 -16.31 -6.69
N ASN A 240 6.63 -15.55 -7.24
CA ASN A 240 6.84 -14.75 -8.43
C ASN A 240 7.39 -13.37 -8.06
N PHE A 241 8.26 -12.83 -8.92
CA PHE A 241 8.84 -11.50 -8.78
C PHE A 241 8.35 -10.60 -9.92
N VAL A 242 7.66 -9.52 -9.57
CA VAL A 242 7.21 -8.47 -10.48
C VAL A 242 7.91 -7.19 -10.08
N GLU A 243 8.93 -6.81 -10.83
CA GLU A 243 9.89 -5.80 -10.38
C GLU A 243 10.24 -4.78 -11.45
N GLU A 244 10.38 -3.50 -11.09
CA GLU A 244 10.93 -2.47 -12.00
C GLU A 244 10.14 -2.34 -13.32
N ASN A 245 8.82 -2.61 -13.28
CA ASN A 245 7.95 -2.44 -14.44
C ASN A 245 7.22 -1.11 -14.39
N TRP A 246 6.94 -0.52 -15.55
CA TRP A 246 6.02 0.61 -15.69
C TRP A 246 4.74 0.15 -16.34
N LEU A 247 3.59 0.53 -15.79
CA LEU A 247 2.28 0.22 -16.34
C LEU A 247 1.48 1.50 -16.51
N GLY A 248 0.99 1.73 -17.74
CA GLY A 248 0.08 2.84 -18.04
C GLY A 248 0.73 4.21 -18.14
N LEU A 249 2.06 4.30 -18.30
CA LEU A 249 2.77 5.54 -18.60
C LEU A 249 3.13 5.64 -20.09
N SER A 250 3.27 6.88 -20.56
CA SER A 250 3.88 7.21 -21.85
C SER A 250 5.32 6.67 -21.96
N ASN A 251 5.87 6.69 -23.18
CA ASN A 251 7.21 6.14 -23.43
C ASN A 251 8.30 6.79 -22.57
N ASP A 252 8.17 8.09 -22.27
CA ASP A 252 9.09 8.87 -21.44
C ASP A 252 8.79 8.81 -19.93
N GLY A 253 7.70 8.12 -19.53
CA GLY A 253 7.30 8.00 -18.13
C GLY A 253 6.69 9.27 -17.52
N GLN A 254 6.42 10.32 -18.31
CA GLN A 254 6.04 11.64 -17.79
C GLN A 254 4.53 11.90 -17.74
N THR A 255 3.73 11.14 -18.50
CA THR A 255 2.27 11.27 -18.57
C THR A 255 1.59 9.91 -18.56
N PRO A 256 0.30 9.81 -18.17
CA PRO A 256 -0.46 8.59 -18.37
C PRO A 256 -0.56 8.27 -19.86
N TYR A 257 -0.43 6.99 -20.20
CA TYR A 257 -0.74 6.48 -21.53
C TYR A 257 -2.25 6.28 -21.65
N PHE A 258 -2.82 6.70 -22.77
CA PHE A 258 -4.23 6.49 -23.11
C PHE A 258 -4.35 5.76 -24.43
N ILE A 259 -5.18 4.71 -24.48
CA ILE A 259 -5.34 3.90 -25.69
C ILE A 259 -5.96 4.76 -26.79
N ASN A 260 -5.26 4.89 -27.92
CA ASN A 260 -5.63 5.75 -29.06
C ASN A 260 -5.72 7.25 -28.69
N ASP A 261 -4.92 7.72 -27.73
CA ASP A 261 -4.90 9.10 -27.25
C ASP A 261 -6.26 9.59 -26.73
N ASP A 262 -7.12 8.66 -26.30
CA ASP A 262 -8.45 8.95 -25.77
C ASP A 262 -8.45 8.79 -24.25
N ALA A 263 -8.39 9.93 -23.55
CA ALA A 263 -8.38 9.98 -22.09
C ALA A 263 -9.64 9.41 -21.43
N THR A 264 -10.73 9.19 -22.19
CA THR A 264 -11.93 8.52 -21.69
C THR A 264 -11.83 7.00 -21.69
N ARG A 265 -10.78 6.44 -22.31
CA ARG A 265 -10.55 5.00 -22.36
C ARG A 265 -9.57 4.59 -21.29
N ASN A 266 -10.00 3.67 -20.43
CA ASN A 266 -9.12 3.04 -19.48
C ASN A 266 -7.92 2.40 -20.19
N ASN A 267 -6.71 2.70 -19.72
CA ASN A 267 -5.47 2.10 -20.18
C ASN A 267 -5.21 0.70 -19.60
N ASN A 268 -6.10 0.22 -18.71
CA ASN A 268 -6.06 -1.06 -18.01
C ASN A 268 -4.74 -1.35 -17.28
N ALA A 269 -4.01 -0.31 -16.87
CA ALA A 269 -2.78 -0.48 -16.12
C ALA A 269 -3.09 -0.97 -14.71
N SER A 270 -2.96 -2.27 -14.49
CA SER A 270 -3.05 -2.90 -13.17
C SER A 270 -2.05 -4.05 -13.03
N ILE A 271 -1.64 -4.31 -11.80
CA ILE A 271 -1.01 -5.56 -11.39
C ILE A 271 -1.99 -6.30 -10.49
N GLU A 272 -2.43 -7.46 -10.93
CA GLU A 272 -3.39 -8.27 -10.18
C GLU A 272 -2.77 -9.62 -9.88
N ASP A 273 -3.14 -10.21 -8.77
CA ASP A 273 -2.96 -11.64 -8.60
C ASP A 273 -4.25 -12.35 -8.24
N ALA A 274 -4.28 -13.63 -8.61
CA ALA A 274 -5.32 -14.52 -8.16
C ALA A 274 -5.11 -14.86 -6.69
N GLU A 275 -6.23 -15.06 -5.99
CA GLU A 275 -6.22 -15.70 -4.68
C GLU A 275 -5.49 -17.04 -4.84
N THR A 276 -4.27 -17.10 -4.31
CA THR A 276 -3.53 -18.33 -4.30
C THR A 276 -4.06 -19.08 -3.09
N PRO A 277 -4.72 -20.24 -3.26
CA PRO A 277 -5.25 -20.98 -2.12
C PRO A 277 -4.13 -21.12 -1.08
N PRO A 278 -4.43 -21.00 0.22
CA PRO A 278 -3.44 -21.14 1.26
C PRO A 278 -2.87 -22.55 1.16
N ASN A 279 -1.80 -22.70 0.38
CA ASN A 279 -0.97 -23.88 0.45
C ASN A 279 -0.20 -23.66 1.75
N VAL A 280 -0.82 -24.12 2.84
CA VAL A 280 -0.37 -24.10 4.25
C VAL A 280 0.97 -24.82 4.46
N ARG A 281 1.75 -25.06 3.40
CA ARG A 281 3.12 -25.51 3.52
C ARG A 281 3.94 -24.35 4.07
N GLU A 282 4.24 -24.43 5.37
CA GLU A 282 5.32 -23.68 5.98
C GLU A 282 6.54 -23.69 5.04
N GLY A 283 7.00 -22.51 4.62
CA GLY A 283 8.20 -22.35 3.79
C GLY A 283 8.01 -21.89 2.34
N ILE A 284 6.78 -21.76 1.81
CA ILE A 284 6.56 -21.09 0.51
C ILE A 284 6.53 -19.58 0.74
N ALA A 285 7.32 -18.81 -0.04
CA ALA A 285 7.32 -17.36 0.03
C ALA A 285 6.19 -16.79 -0.85
N GLY A 286 5.60 -15.67 -0.44
CA GLY A 286 4.59 -15.01 -1.25
C GLY A 286 5.21 -14.33 -2.48
N ASN A 287 4.35 -13.80 -3.36
CA ASN A 287 4.82 -13.01 -4.50
C ASN A 287 5.45 -11.68 -4.04
N VAL A 288 6.39 -11.16 -4.83
CA VAL A 288 7.08 -9.90 -4.59
C VAL A 288 6.71 -8.91 -5.69
N TYR A 289 6.12 -7.79 -5.29
CA TYR A 289 5.77 -6.66 -6.14
C TYR A 289 6.62 -5.48 -5.70
N ARG A 290 7.70 -5.20 -6.44
CA ARG A 290 8.70 -4.21 -6.03
C ARG A 290 9.05 -3.18 -7.09
N ASN A 291 9.19 -1.92 -6.70
CA ASN A 291 9.71 -0.85 -7.58
C ASN A 291 8.93 -0.72 -8.90
N ASN A 292 7.65 -1.12 -8.92
CA ASN A 292 6.81 -0.93 -10.09
C ASN A 292 6.20 0.48 -10.06
N VAL A 293 5.94 1.02 -11.25
CA VAL A 293 5.17 2.25 -11.43
C VAL A 293 3.85 1.89 -12.10
N VAL A 294 2.72 2.28 -11.52
CA VAL A 294 1.39 1.97 -12.08
C VAL A 294 0.50 3.20 -12.05
N THR A 295 0.04 3.65 -13.22
CA THR A 295 -0.62 4.95 -13.40
C THR A 295 -1.70 4.93 -14.48
N GLY A 296 -2.76 5.72 -14.28
CA GLY A 296 -3.68 6.15 -15.33
C GLY A 296 -4.90 5.27 -15.57
N SER A 297 -5.09 4.22 -14.77
CA SER A 297 -6.23 3.31 -14.92
C SER A 297 -7.40 3.72 -14.01
N ASP A 298 -8.64 3.47 -14.47
CA ASP A 298 -9.85 3.59 -13.65
C ASP A 298 -10.11 2.33 -12.79
N VAL A 299 -9.20 1.35 -12.81
CA VAL A 299 -9.18 0.22 -11.88
C VAL A 299 -8.05 0.37 -10.86
N LYS A 300 -8.10 -0.43 -9.80
CA LYS A 300 -7.02 -0.55 -8.80
C LYS A 300 -5.67 -0.77 -9.50
N ALA A 301 -4.70 0.09 -9.21
CA ALA A 301 -3.34 -0.06 -9.71
C ALA A 301 -2.73 -1.40 -9.30
N MET A 302 -3.03 -1.85 -8.08
CA MET A 302 -2.63 -3.19 -7.62
C MET A 302 -3.78 -3.88 -6.89
N THR A 303 -4.04 -5.14 -7.21
CA THR A 303 -4.96 -5.99 -6.44
C THR A 303 -4.28 -7.29 -6.03
N ILE A 304 -3.86 -7.36 -4.76
CA ILE A 304 -2.99 -8.42 -4.24
C ILE A 304 -3.75 -9.29 -3.23
N ARG A 305 -4.21 -10.43 -3.70
CA ARG A 305 -4.95 -11.47 -3.00
C ARG A 305 -4.07 -12.62 -2.53
N SER A 306 -2.82 -12.75 -3.00
CA SER A 306 -1.91 -13.80 -2.53
C SER A 306 -1.43 -13.59 -1.09
N ASP A 307 -1.32 -14.71 -0.35
CA ASP A 307 -0.80 -14.73 1.02
C ASP A 307 0.70 -14.40 1.05
N LYS A 308 1.13 -13.75 2.14
CA LYS A 308 2.53 -13.47 2.45
C LYS A 308 3.25 -12.68 1.35
N ALA A 309 2.52 -11.94 0.53
CA ALA A 309 3.10 -11.10 -0.50
C ALA A 309 3.91 -9.94 0.10
N TRP A 310 4.84 -9.41 -0.69
CA TRP A 310 5.53 -8.15 -0.42
C TRP A 310 5.13 -7.13 -1.48
N VAL A 311 4.60 -5.99 -1.06
CA VAL A 311 4.28 -4.85 -1.92
C VAL A 311 5.12 -3.67 -1.45
N VAL A 312 6.28 -3.45 -2.06
CA VAL A 312 7.34 -2.57 -1.51
C VAL A 312 7.96 -1.67 -2.56
N GLY A 313 8.33 -0.44 -2.21
CA GLY A 313 9.07 0.46 -3.11
C GLY A 313 8.30 0.91 -4.36
N ASN A 314 6.99 0.67 -4.44
CA ASN A 314 6.21 0.96 -5.65
C ASN A 314 5.75 2.42 -5.70
N TYR A 315 5.56 2.91 -6.92
CA TYR A 315 5.05 4.23 -7.23
C TYR A 315 3.66 4.11 -7.86
N ILE A 316 2.64 4.57 -7.16
CA ILE A 316 1.25 4.43 -7.58
C ILE A 316 0.70 5.80 -7.91
N ALA A 317 0.12 5.91 -9.11
CA ALA A 317 -0.49 7.14 -9.61
C ALA A 317 0.51 8.31 -9.77
N THR A 318 1.78 8.03 -10.03
CA THR A 318 2.82 9.06 -10.25
C THR A 318 3.44 8.95 -11.63
N ARG A 319 4.35 9.88 -11.95
CA ARG A 319 5.33 9.69 -13.02
C ARG A 319 6.31 8.57 -12.67
N ALA A 320 7.12 8.19 -13.66
CA ALA A 320 8.20 7.22 -13.53
C ALA A 320 9.19 7.52 -12.39
N ASP A 321 9.45 8.80 -12.12
CA ASP A 321 10.36 9.25 -11.05
C ASP A 321 9.68 9.37 -9.67
N GLY A 322 8.41 8.97 -9.58
CA GLY A 322 7.61 9.06 -8.36
C GLY A 322 7.07 10.47 -8.07
N THR A 323 7.30 11.45 -8.94
CA THR A 323 6.72 12.80 -8.80
C THR A 323 5.32 12.87 -9.40
N VAL A 324 4.53 13.83 -8.94
CA VAL A 324 3.26 14.19 -9.58
C VAL A 324 3.44 15.59 -10.19
N PRO A 325 2.91 15.88 -11.40
CA PRO A 325 2.90 17.24 -11.93
C PRO A 325 2.27 18.22 -10.93
N ALA A 326 2.55 19.52 -11.10
CA ALA A 326 2.15 20.57 -10.17
C ALA A 326 0.76 20.31 -9.56
N PRO A 327 0.64 20.25 -8.22
CA PRO A 327 -0.58 19.80 -7.57
C PRO A 327 -1.74 20.71 -7.98
N PRO A 328 -2.92 20.13 -8.25
CA PRO A 328 -4.12 20.93 -8.44
C PRO A 328 -4.35 21.79 -7.20
N VAL A 329 -5.00 22.94 -7.39
CA VAL A 329 -5.44 23.74 -6.24
C VAL A 329 -6.30 22.85 -5.33
N PRO A 330 -6.24 23.00 -3.99
CA PRO A 330 -6.86 22.06 -3.06
C PRO A 330 -8.34 21.75 -3.36
N ASP A 331 -9.11 22.73 -3.83
CA ASP A 331 -10.53 22.59 -4.17
C ASP A 331 -10.77 21.77 -5.46
N GLU A 332 -9.75 21.61 -6.30
CA GLU A 332 -9.79 20.84 -7.56
C GLU A 332 -9.13 19.46 -7.44
N ARG A 333 -8.50 19.14 -6.31
CA ARG A 333 -7.83 17.85 -6.05
C ARG A 333 -8.72 16.64 -6.27
N CYS A 334 -10.03 16.81 -6.03
CA CYS A 334 -11.05 15.78 -6.23
C CYS A 334 -11.98 16.09 -7.39
N SER A 335 -11.58 16.95 -8.32
CA SER A 335 -12.37 17.26 -9.51
C SER A 335 -12.12 16.20 -10.58
N PRO A 336 -13.09 15.31 -10.88
CA PRO A 336 -12.87 14.24 -11.85
C PRO A 336 -12.97 14.70 -13.31
N LEU A 337 -13.26 15.98 -13.54
CA LEU A 337 -13.65 16.49 -14.85
C LEU A 337 -12.44 16.53 -15.82
N PRO A 338 -12.56 15.96 -17.05
CA PRO A 338 -11.49 15.88 -18.04
C PRO A 338 -10.74 17.20 -18.33
N ASP A 339 -11.46 18.32 -18.36
CA ASP A 339 -10.92 19.63 -18.76
C ASP A 339 -10.22 20.39 -17.63
N SER A 340 -10.11 19.79 -16.43
CA SER A 340 -9.54 20.43 -15.24
C SER A 340 -8.01 20.59 -15.29
N GLY A 341 -7.33 19.98 -16.27
CA GLY A 341 -5.87 19.92 -16.27
C GLY A 341 -5.29 19.07 -15.14
N ASN A 342 -6.13 18.26 -14.49
CA ASN A 342 -5.74 17.40 -13.40
C ASN A 342 -4.84 16.25 -13.86
N TRP A 343 -4.04 15.78 -12.91
CA TRP A 343 -3.34 14.51 -13.04
C TRP A 343 -4.28 13.36 -12.66
N PHE A 344 -4.67 12.56 -13.64
CA PHE A 344 -5.52 11.38 -13.45
C PHE A 344 -4.66 10.15 -13.24
N GLY A 345 -4.09 10.03 -12.04
CA GLY A 345 -3.17 8.94 -11.72
C GLY A 345 -3.85 7.57 -11.53
N GLY A 346 -5.18 7.54 -11.36
CA GLY A 346 -5.96 6.32 -11.18
C GLY A 346 -6.23 5.97 -9.72
N GLU A 347 -6.44 4.67 -9.45
CA GLU A 347 -6.70 4.13 -8.11
C GLU A 347 -5.46 3.56 -7.39
N GLY A 348 -5.60 3.27 -6.10
CA GLY A 348 -4.52 2.77 -5.24
C GLY A 348 -4.36 1.25 -5.24
N ILE A 349 -3.97 0.73 -4.08
CA ILE A 349 -3.66 -0.68 -3.82
C ILE A 349 -4.82 -1.31 -3.04
N GLU A 350 -5.31 -2.47 -3.49
CA GLU A 350 -6.15 -3.38 -2.71
C GLU A 350 -5.32 -4.60 -2.28
N VAL A 351 -5.39 -4.97 -1.00
CA VAL A 351 -4.76 -6.19 -0.46
C VAL A 351 -5.75 -7.06 0.30
N GLY A 352 -5.68 -8.37 0.07
CA GLY A 352 -6.58 -9.36 0.65
C GLY A 352 -5.92 -10.64 1.17
N GLY A 353 -4.64 -10.86 0.88
CA GLY A 353 -3.92 -12.06 1.31
C GLY A 353 -3.44 -12.00 2.77
N ARG A 354 -3.40 -13.16 3.44
CA ARG A 354 -2.96 -13.28 4.83
C ARG A 354 -1.45 -13.07 4.96
N GLY A 355 -1.01 -12.31 5.96
CA GLY A 355 0.42 -12.10 6.23
C GLY A 355 1.12 -11.22 5.19
N THR A 356 0.37 -10.56 4.32
CA THR A 356 0.90 -9.65 3.31
C THR A 356 1.47 -8.40 3.96
N GLN A 357 2.61 -7.97 3.44
CA GLN A 357 3.32 -6.77 3.89
C GLN A 357 3.27 -5.71 2.80
N VAL A 358 2.74 -4.53 3.13
CA VAL A 358 2.68 -3.36 2.24
C VAL A 358 3.58 -2.27 2.81
N GLY A 359 4.67 -2.01 2.10
CA GLY A 359 5.80 -1.21 2.54
C GLY A 359 6.82 -2.03 3.34
N GLY A 360 7.84 -1.39 3.89
CA GLY A 360 8.88 -2.10 4.64
C GLY A 360 9.61 -1.22 5.64
N PRO A 361 10.51 -1.83 6.44
CA PRO A 361 11.19 -1.12 7.53
C PRO A 361 12.13 -0.01 7.05
N ASP A 362 12.63 -0.13 5.81
CA ASP A 362 13.58 0.81 5.24
C ASP A 362 12.91 1.79 4.26
N GLU A 363 13.54 2.95 4.05
CA GLU A 363 13.05 3.96 3.10
C GLU A 363 12.97 3.44 1.65
N ALA A 364 13.85 2.51 1.27
CA ALA A 364 13.83 1.88 -0.05
C ALA A 364 12.60 0.99 -0.28
N ASP A 365 11.96 0.52 0.79
CA ASP A 365 10.79 -0.36 0.71
C ASP A 365 9.46 0.41 0.77
N ARG A 366 9.51 1.74 0.94
CA ARG A 366 8.34 2.61 1.03
C ARG A 366 7.60 2.67 -0.30
N ASN A 367 6.29 2.43 -0.28
CA ASN A 367 5.45 2.78 -1.42
C ASN A 367 5.09 4.27 -1.38
N TYR A 368 5.06 4.90 -2.55
CA TYR A 368 4.58 6.25 -2.78
C TYR A 368 3.25 6.19 -3.53
N LEU A 369 2.19 6.70 -2.93
CA LEU A 369 0.86 6.77 -3.52
C LEU A 369 0.43 8.23 -3.53
N ALA A 370 0.44 8.85 -4.69
CA ALA A 370 0.23 10.29 -4.82
C ALA A 370 -0.55 10.58 -6.10
N GLY A 371 -1.34 11.66 -6.14
CA GLY A 371 -2.07 12.01 -7.38
C GLY A 371 -3.18 11.02 -7.77
N LEU A 372 -3.69 10.26 -6.79
CA LEU A 372 -4.83 9.35 -7.00
C LEU A 372 -6.07 10.15 -7.36
N LEU A 373 -6.58 9.93 -8.57
CA LEU A 373 -7.78 10.56 -9.10
C LEU A 373 -8.21 9.78 -10.35
N ILE A 374 -9.50 9.45 -10.44
CA ILE A 374 -10.09 8.81 -11.60
C ILE A 374 -10.77 9.88 -12.46
N GLN A 375 -10.53 9.85 -13.75
CA GLN A 375 -11.23 10.68 -14.71
C GLN A 375 -12.65 10.15 -14.94
N THR A 376 -13.67 10.97 -14.72
CA THR A 376 -15.07 10.56 -14.92
C THR A 376 -15.97 11.78 -15.10
N THR A 377 -17.04 11.60 -15.86
CA THR A 377 -18.09 12.61 -16.01
C THR A 377 -19.21 12.45 -14.98
N ASP A 378 -19.21 11.35 -14.24
CA ASP A 378 -20.17 11.09 -13.17
C ASP A 378 -19.63 11.62 -11.84
N LEU A 379 -20.22 12.70 -11.35
CA LEU A 379 -19.89 13.32 -10.06
C LEU A 379 -20.24 12.41 -8.86
N ALA A 380 -21.03 11.36 -9.05
CA ALA A 380 -21.33 10.36 -8.03
C ALA A 380 -20.26 9.25 -7.95
N THR A 381 -19.26 9.25 -8.84
CA THR A 381 -18.18 8.25 -8.81
C THR A 381 -17.47 8.30 -7.47
N THR A 382 -17.38 7.13 -6.84
CA THR A 382 -16.65 6.95 -5.59
C THR A 382 -15.18 7.28 -5.84
N GLN A 383 -14.64 8.16 -5.01
CA GLN A 383 -13.25 8.57 -5.13
C GLN A 383 -12.29 7.44 -4.72
N PRO A 384 -11.08 7.38 -5.30
CA PRO A 384 -10.14 6.29 -5.08
C PRO A 384 -9.72 6.16 -3.61
N VAL A 385 -9.35 4.95 -3.21
CA VAL A 385 -8.70 4.68 -1.92
C VAL A 385 -7.23 4.42 -2.18
N ALA A 386 -6.33 4.97 -1.37
CA ALA A 386 -4.90 4.74 -1.57
C ALA A 386 -4.49 3.32 -1.17
N ILE A 387 -4.86 2.85 0.02
CA ILE A 387 -4.67 1.46 0.44
C ILE A 387 -5.98 0.92 1.00
N GLU A 388 -6.50 -0.14 0.40
CA GLU A 388 -7.66 -0.87 0.88
C GLU A 388 -7.27 -2.26 1.33
N THR A 389 -7.65 -2.62 2.54
CA THR A 389 -7.54 -3.99 3.05
C THR A 389 -8.91 -4.64 2.93
N ASN A 390 -9.03 -5.83 2.33
CA ASN A 390 -10.33 -6.48 2.12
C ASN A 390 -10.70 -7.38 3.31
N SER A 391 -11.98 -7.46 3.70
CA SER A 391 -12.44 -8.16 4.92
C SER A 391 -12.56 -9.69 4.81
N GLY A 392 -12.14 -10.28 3.69
CA GLY A 392 -12.23 -11.73 3.42
C GLY A 392 -11.21 -12.58 4.20
N ALA A 393 -10.40 -13.36 3.48
CA ALA A 393 -9.32 -14.18 4.04
C ALA A 393 -8.15 -13.35 4.63
N ALA A 394 -8.19 -12.02 4.48
CA ALA A 394 -7.13 -11.12 4.90
C ALA A 394 -7.01 -11.05 6.43
N GLN A 395 -5.90 -11.58 6.93
CA GLN A 395 -5.54 -11.55 8.35
C GLN A 395 -4.03 -11.32 8.50
N ASP A 396 -3.60 -10.89 9.67
CA ASP A 396 -2.17 -10.82 10.05
C ASP A 396 -1.32 -9.92 9.13
N MET A 397 -1.92 -8.89 8.51
CA MET A 397 -1.20 -8.01 7.59
C MET A 397 -0.39 -6.94 8.29
N LEU A 398 0.65 -6.47 7.61
CA LEU A 398 1.48 -5.35 8.05
C LEU A 398 1.51 -4.27 6.97
N ILE A 399 0.91 -3.13 7.25
CA ILE A 399 0.88 -1.97 6.35
C ILE A 399 1.75 -0.90 6.98
N MET A 400 2.97 -0.71 6.48
CA MET A 400 3.94 0.15 7.15
C MET A 400 4.76 1.07 6.25
N ASN A 401 5.17 2.22 6.79
CA ASN A 401 6.10 3.16 6.14
C ASN A 401 5.70 3.49 4.69
N ASN A 402 4.42 3.68 4.42
CA ASN A 402 3.92 4.15 3.13
C ASN A 402 3.74 5.67 3.15
N TYR A 403 4.03 6.33 2.03
CA TYR A 403 3.69 7.73 1.82
C TYR A 403 2.46 7.84 0.93
N ILE A 404 1.40 8.40 1.49
CA ILE A 404 0.11 8.62 0.85
C ILE A 404 -0.09 10.14 0.74
N GLY A 405 -0.14 10.66 -0.47
CA GLY A 405 -0.31 12.08 -0.77
C GLY A 405 0.98 12.91 -0.75
N ARG A 406 2.14 12.28 -0.59
CA ARG A 406 3.46 12.90 -0.76
C ARG A 406 4.23 12.16 -1.84
N ASP A 407 4.80 12.91 -2.77
CA ASP A 407 5.61 12.37 -3.86
C ASP A 407 7.10 12.24 -3.46
N THR A 408 7.93 11.70 -4.36
CA THR A 408 9.37 11.49 -4.11
C THR A 408 10.18 12.78 -3.96
N SER A 409 9.67 13.92 -4.47
CA SER A 409 10.28 15.24 -4.29
C SER A 409 10.01 15.84 -2.91
N GLY A 410 9.15 15.19 -2.11
CA GLY A 410 8.66 15.70 -0.84
C GLY A 410 7.50 16.69 -0.99
N THR A 411 6.89 16.77 -2.18
CA THR A 411 5.76 17.67 -2.44
C THR A 411 4.46 17.02 -1.97
N ASP A 412 3.70 17.78 -1.17
CA ASP A 412 2.41 17.36 -0.63
C ASP A 412 1.29 17.61 -1.64
N VAL A 413 1.04 16.62 -2.49
CA VAL A 413 0.04 16.70 -3.56
C VAL A 413 -1.35 16.21 -3.14
N GLY A 414 -1.38 15.35 -2.12
CA GLY A 414 -2.59 14.69 -1.61
C GLY A 414 -3.04 13.50 -2.45
N VAL A 415 -4.16 12.92 -2.03
CA VAL A 415 -4.88 11.88 -2.75
C VAL A 415 -6.36 12.23 -2.80
N CYS A 416 -7.05 11.86 -3.86
CA CYS A 416 -8.50 11.88 -3.83
C CYS A 416 -9.02 10.73 -2.94
N GLY A 417 -10.20 10.92 -2.33
CA GLY A 417 -10.83 9.89 -1.49
C GLY A 417 -10.15 9.64 -0.14
N ALA A 418 -10.09 8.39 0.29
CA ALA A 418 -9.56 7.97 1.60
C ALA A 418 -8.10 7.50 1.51
N GLY A 419 -7.29 7.79 2.52
CA GLY A 419 -5.92 7.32 2.61
C GLY A 419 -5.86 5.80 2.77
N ILE A 420 -6.37 5.30 3.89
CA ILE A 420 -6.41 3.86 4.17
C ILE A 420 -7.83 3.43 4.50
N THR A 421 -8.31 2.36 3.90
CA THR A 421 -9.52 1.66 4.33
C THR A 421 -9.14 0.34 5.02
N ALA A 422 -9.41 0.27 6.32
CA ALA A 422 -9.02 -0.81 7.21
C ALA A 422 -10.19 -1.78 7.44
N ASN A 423 -10.19 -2.91 6.71
CA ASN A 423 -11.23 -3.93 6.80
C ASN A 423 -10.74 -5.32 7.22
N ALA A 424 -9.43 -5.54 7.28
CA ALA A 424 -8.87 -6.85 7.58
C ALA A 424 -8.58 -7.09 9.06
N ASN A 425 -8.69 -8.34 9.50
CA ASN A 425 -8.44 -8.71 10.89
C ASN A 425 -6.94 -8.77 11.20
N PHE A 426 -6.59 -8.65 12.48
CA PHE A 426 -5.22 -8.82 13.01
C PHE A 426 -4.16 -7.99 12.26
N THR A 427 -4.57 -6.85 11.72
CA THR A 427 -3.74 -6.03 10.85
C THR A 427 -3.09 -4.90 11.64
N LEU A 428 -1.80 -4.68 11.39
CA LEU A 428 -1.03 -3.57 11.95
C LEU A 428 -0.79 -2.51 10.87
N PHE A 429 -1.26 -1.29 11.12
CA PHE A 429 -0.96 -0.10 10.34
C PHE A 429 0.07 0.74 11.09
N GLU A 430 1.29 0.84 10.59
CA GLU A 430 2.40 1.45 11.31
C GLU A 430 3.23 2.46 10.49
N ASP A 431 3.64 3.59 11.09
CA ASP A 431 4.60 4.53 10.49
C ASP A 431 4.20 5.06 9.10
N ASN A 432 2.92 5.03 8.74
CA ASN A 432 2.44 5.58 7.47
C ASN A 432 2.29 7.09 7.56
N LEU A 433 2.62 7.80 6.50
CA LEU A 433 2.37 9.22 6.33
C LEU A 433 1.19 9.41 5.37
N ILE A 434 0.11 10.04 5.82
CA ILE A 434 -1.12 10.28 5.06
C ILE A 434 -1.35 11.79 5.00
N ILE A 435 -1.32 12.35 3.79
CA ILE A 435 -1.45 13.78 3.56
C ILE A 435 -2.59 14.04 2.59
N GLY A 436 -3.41 15.04 2.91
CA GLY A 436 -4.29 15.63 1.90
C GLY A 436 -5.37 14.68 1.39
N SER A 437 -5.92 13.82 2.26
CA SER A 437 -7.03 12.91 1.95
C SER A 437 -8.37 13.53 2.40
N PRO A 438 -9.13 14.16 1.50
CA PRO A 438 -10.23 15.04 1.87
C PRO A 438 -11.46 14.28 2.36
N VAL A 439 -11.57 12.98 2.06
CA VAL A 439 -12.61 12.14 2.66
C VAL A 439 -12.15 11.75 4.06
N ARG A 440 -11.13 10.89 4.19
CA ARG A 440 -10.69 10.30 5.46
C ARG A 440 -9.23 9.86 5.41
N GLY A 441 -8.44 10.18 6.42
CA GLY A 441 -7.09 9.62 6.58
C GLY A 441 -7.14 8.09 6.68
N ILE A 442 -7.83 7.57 7.69
CA ILE A 442 -8.09 6.13 7.89
C ILE A 442 -9.59 5.90 8.06
N PHE A 443 -10.16 5.00 7.29
CA PHE A 443 -11.55 4.57 7.36
C PHE A 443 -11.65 3.13 7.87
N VAL A 444 -12.29 2.93 9.02
CA VAL A 444 -12.65 1.61 9.55
C VAL A 444 -14.09 1.33 9.16
N GLN A 445 -14.33 0.39 8.24
CA GLN A 445 -15.67 0.19 7.68
C GLN A 445 -16.70 -0.33 8.70
N PRO A 446 -17.99 0.00 8.52
CA PRO A 446 -19.06 -0.31 9.48
C PRO A 446 -19.36 -1.81 9.66
N ASN A 447 -19.10 -2.64 8.65
CA ASN A 447 -19.24 -4.10 8.73
C ASN A 447 -18.18 -4.76 9.65
N LEU A 448 -17.21 -4.00 10.16
CA LEU A 448 -16.16 -4.46 11.09
C LEU A 448 -16.57 -4.49 12.57
N ILE A 449 -17.85 -4.54 12.93
CA ILE A 449 -18.19 -5.01 14.29
C ILE A 449 -17.66 -6.45 14.50
N GLY A 450 -17.42 -7.21 13.42
CA GLY A 450 -16.68 -8.49 13.44
C GLY A 450 -15.17 -8.40 13.18
N GLY A 451 -14.63 -7.18 13.06
CA GLY A 451 -13.22 -6.90 12.80
C GLY A 451 -12.37 -7.14 14.05
N ASN A 452 -11.54 -8.17 14.05
CA ASN A 452 -10.72 -8.52 15.22
C ASN A 452 -9.35 -7.82 15.17
N SER A 453 -8.97 -7.17 16.27
CA SER A 453 -7.57 -6.78 16.57
C SER A 453 -6.84 -5.95 15.49
N ILE A 454 -7.45 -4.88 14.99
CA ILE A 454 -6.74 -3.91 14.15
C ILE A 454 -5.93 -2.93 15.03
N THR A 455 -4.66 -2.75 14.72
CA THR A 455 -3.75 -1.88 15.47
C THR A 455 -3.24 -0.74 14.60
N TYR A 456 -3.25 0.49 15.11
CA TYR A 456 -2.65 1.67 14.47
C TYR A 456 -1.50 2.20 15.35
N ARG A 457 -0.30 2.37 14.78
CA ARG A 457 0.87 2.85 15.52
C ARG A 457 1.65 3.88 14.72
N SER A 458 2.03 4.99 15.35
CA SER A 458 2.96 5.97 14.77
C SER A 458 2.60 6.57 13.40
N ASN A 459 1.36 6.38 12.91
CA ASN A 459 0.90 6.97 11.66
C ASN A 459 0.77 8.49 11.82
N GLN A 460 1.18 9.24 10.79
CA GLN A 460 1.01 10.68 10.71
C GLN A 460 -0.08 11.00 9.69
N ILE A 461 -1.11 11.74 10.11
CA ILE A 461 -2.22 12.15 9.25
C ILE A 461 -2.29 13.67 9.26
N ILE A 462 -2.16 14.28 8.08
CA ILE A 462 -2.04 15.73 7.89
C ILE A 462 -3.07 16.15 6.84
N ASP A 463 -3.75 17.28 7.08
CA ASP A 463 -4.66 17.93 6.13
C ASP A 463 -5.68 16.98 5.47
N SER A 464 -6.22 16.05 6.25
CA SER A 464 -7.24 15.08 5.82
C SER A 464 -8.58 15.42 6.47
N GLY A 465 -9.70 15.04 5.83
CA GLY A 465 -11.07 15.35 6.30
C GLY A 465 -11.32 14.89 7.73
N ASP A 466 -11.49 13.58 7.91
CA ASP A 466 -11.43 12.94 9.23
C ASP A 466 -10.11 12.17 9.37
N PRO A 467 -9.32 12.36 10.44
CA PRO A 467 -8.08 11.60 10.61
C PRO A 467 -8.33 10.09 10.68
N ILE A 468 -9.26 9.67 11.54
CA ILE A 468 -9.72 8.29 11.66
C ILE A 468 -11.25 8.33 11.78
N PHE A 469 -11.95 7.60 10.90
CA PHE A 469 -13.40 7.50 10.90
C PHE A 469 -13.82 6.04 11.12
N PHE A 470 -14.70 5.82 12.08
CA PHE A 470 -15.36 4.53 12.30
C PHE A 470 -16.74 4.56 11.64
N GLY A 471 -17.06 3.49 10.90
CA GLY A 471 -18.32 3.36 10.19
C GLY A 471 -19.55 3.60 11.08
N PRO A 472 -20.67 4.05 10.48
CA PRO A 472 -21.88 4.41 11.23
C PRO A 472 -22.42 3.28 12.12
N ASP A 473 -22.26 2.02 11.69
CA ASP A 473 -22.79 0.84 12.40
C ASP A 473 -21.97 0.43 13.62
N VAL A 474 -20.72 0.90 13.78
CA VAL A 474 -19.96 0.60 15.00
C VAL A 474 -20.68 1.25 16.19
N PRO A 475 -21.14 0.52 17.22
CA PRO A 475 -21.86 1.12 18.33
C PRO A 475 -21.03 2.20 19.00
N ASP A 476 -21.67 3.27 19.45
CA ASP A 476 -20.99 4.39 20.13
C ASP A 476 -20.15 3.88 21.32
N ALA A 477 -20.66 2.95 22.12
CA ALA A 477 -19.90 2.32 23.21
C ALA A 477 -18.58 1.65 22.76
N LEU A 478 -18.53 1.08 21.55
CA LEU A 478 -17.32 0.46 20.97
C LEU A 478 -16.47 1.46 20.19
N LYS A 479 -17.07 2.55 19.69
CA LYS A 479 -16.36 3.73 19.18
C LYS A 479 -15.67 4.51 20.31
N PHE A 480 -16.16 4.42 21.56
CA PHE A 480 -15.87 5.39 22.62
C PHE A 480 -15.42 4.80 23.98
N PHE A 481 -14.28 4.10 24.07
CA PHE A 481 -13.63 3.87 25.37
C PHE A 481 -12.81 5.11 25.82
N SER A 482 -13.12 5.70 26.99
CA SER A 482 -12.41 6.90 27.48
C SER A 482 -10.95 6.61 27.86
N PRO A 483 -9.97 7.20 27.15
CA PRO A 483 -8.56 7.11 27.53
C PRO A 483 -8.27 7.80 28.87
N ALA A 484 -7.09 7.51 29.42
CA ALA A 484 -6.55 8.13 30.62
C ALA A 484 -6.67 9.65 30.59
N LYS A 485 -7.31 10.24 31.61
CA LYS A 485 -7.47 11.68 31.71
C LYS A 485 -6.19 12.31 32.19
N VAL A 486 -5.66 13.29 31.48
CA VAL A 486 -4.53 14.09 31.98
C VAL A 486 -5.06 15.10 32.99
N LEU A 487 -4.46 15.12 34.18
CA LEU A 487 -4.76 16.05 35.25
C LEU A 487 -3.84 17.27 35.20
N THR A 488 -2.52 17.04 35.12
CA THR A 488 -1.54 18.12 35.07
C THR A 488 -0.43 17.80 34.06
N ILE A 489 0.10 18.87 33.47
CA ILE A 489 1.30 18.83 32.64
C ILE A 489 2.27 19.85 33.23
N GLU A 490 3.28 19.37 33.95
CA GLU A 490 4.29 20.20 34.59
C GLU A 490 5.64 19.96 33.95
N GLY A 491 6.07 20.90 33.10
CA GLY A 491 7.29 20.74 32.32
C GLY A 491 7.18 19.54 31.36
N THR A 492 7.97 18.50 31.62
CA THR A 492 7.99 17.26 30.84
C THR A 492 7.24 16.09 31.51
N THR A 493 6.67 16.34 32.69
CA THR A 493 5.92 15.38 33.47
C THR A 493 4.43 15.54 33.20
N VAL A 494 3.76 14.42 32.99
CA VAL A 494 2.31 14.35 32.79
C VAL A 494 1.72 13.46 33.88
N THR A 495 0.71 13.95 34.59
CA THR A 495 -0.04 13.16 35.56
C THR A 495 -1.48 13.01 35.09
N GLY A 496 -2.16 11.96 35.53
CA GLY A 496 -3.54 11.72 35.13
C GLY A 496 -4.28 10.70 35.98
N THR A 497 -5.54 10.46 35.64
CA THR A 497 -6.40 9.42 36.21
C THR A 497 -6.82 8.41 35.14
N ASN A 498 -7.59 7.39 35.55
CA ASN A 498 -8.46 6.67 34.62
C ASN A 498 -9.40 7.69 33.95
N GLY A 499 -9.74 7.47 32.66
CA GLY A 499 -10.56 8.39 31.87
C GLY A 499 -11.86 8.81 32.56
N ASP A 500 -12.50 9.88 32.06
CA ASP A 500 -13.78 10.32 32.62
C ASP A 500 -14.84 9.19 32.54
N PRO A 501 -15.83 9.14 33.47
CA PRO A 501 -16.92 8.16 33.46
C PRO A 501 -17.92 8.45 32.35
N VAL A 502 -18.13 7.44 31.51
CA VAL A 502 -18.70 7.50 30.17
C VAL A 502 -20.26 7.32 30.29
N LEU A 503 -21.14 8.29 29.93
CA LEU A 503 -22.64 8.32 30.09
C LEU A 503 -23.50 8.44 28.77
N PRO A 504 -24.28 7.43 28.33
CA PRO A 504 -24.76 7.28 26.93
C PRO A 504 -25.46 8.41 26.23
N PRO A 505 -25.36 8.50 24.87
CA PRO A 505 -26.41 9.11 24.06
C PRO A 505 -27.73 8.35 24.31
N GLY A 506 -28.55 8.88 25.23
CA GLY A 506 -29.79 8.23 25.72
C GLY A 506 -29.99 8.30 27.24
N GLY A 507 -28.96 8.68 28.01
CA GLY A 507 -29.08 9.00 29.43
C GLY A 507 -29.44 7.83 30.37
N ARG A 508 -29.32 6.58 29.90
CA ARG A 508 -29.54 5.38 30.72
C ARG A 508 -28.41 4.39 30.52
N PHE A 509 -27.65 4.10 31.59
CA PHE A 509 -26.83 2.90 31.64
C PHE A 509 -27.72 1.67 31.31
N PRO A 510 -27.19 0.63 30.65
CA PRO A 510 -27.85 -0.66 30.64
C PRO A 510 -28.12 -1.05 32.10
N GLU A 511 -29.36 -1.40 32.45
CA GLU A 511 -29.80 -1.63 33.84
C GLU A 511 -29.09 -2.82 34.54
N ASP A 512 -28.10 -3.45 33.90
CA ASP A 512 -27.42 -4.66 34.38
C ASP A 512 -25.96 -4.49 34.81
N LEU A 513 -25.39 -3.28 34.87
CA LEU A 513 -24.00 -3.06 35.32
C LEU A 513 -23.91 -2.25 36.61
N VAL A 514 -24.19 -2.92 37.73
CA VAL A 514 -23.75 -2.50 39.07
C VAL A 514 -22.41 -3.16 39.35
N ILE A 515 -21.30 -2.45 39.13
CA ILE A 515 -19.97 -2.88 39.56
C ILE A 515 -19.85 -2.61 41.06
N ALA A 516 -20.22 -3.60 41.86
CA ALA A 516 -19.81 -3.71 43.25
C ALA A 516 -18.64 -4.69 43.33
N ASP A 517 -17.54 -4.24 43.92
CA ASP A 517 -16.31 -4.99 44.25
C ASP A 517 -15.30 -5.24 43.12
N CYS A 518 -14.43 -4.26 42.86
CA CYS A 518 -13.13 -4.48 42.23
C CYS A 518 -12.01 -4.42 43.30
N PRO A 519 -11.44 -5.55 43.76
CA PRO A 519 -10.38 -5.53 44.77
C PRO A 519 -9.06 -5.08 44.16
N THR A 520 -8.39 -4.21 44.90
CA THR A 520 -7.18 -3.46 44.55
C THR A 520 -5.95 -4.34 44.29
N ALA A 521 -5.45 -4.35 43.06
CA ALA A 521 -4.02 -4.22 42.68
C ALA A 521 -3.82 -4.56 41.20
N ARG A 522 -2.90 -3.85 40.52
CA ARG A 522 -2.25 -4.16 39.22
C ARG A 522 -2.81 -3.42 37.99
N LEU A 523 -2.54 -2.12 37.93
CA LEU A 523 -2.53 -1.37 36.67
C LEU A 523 -1.07 -1.11 36.26
N LYS A 524 -0.73 -1.40 35.00
CA LYS A 524 0.46 -0.86 34.31
C LYS A 524 -0.03 -0.24 33.00
N CYS A 525 0.13 1.08 32.85
CA CYS A 525 -0.33 1.87 31.70
C CYS A 525 0.87 2.42 30.93
N SER A 526 0.88 2.40 29.59
CA SER A 526 1.74 3.29 28.76
C SER A 526 1.32 3.31 27.28
N LEU A 527 0.87 4.46 26.77
CA LEU A 527 1.21 5.05 25.46
C LEU A 527 0.84 6.54 25.47
N MET A 528 1.73 7.44 25.03
CA MET A 528 1.49 8.89 24.97
C MET A 528 1.74 9.39 23.55
N ILE A 529 0.83 10.21 23.01
CA ILE A 529 0.97 10.85 21.69
C ILE A 529 1.01 12.37 21.89
N VAL A 530 2.09 13.02 21.44
CA VAL A 530 2.27 14.49 21.53
C VAL A 530 1.97 15.13 20.18
N MET A 531 1.04 16.10 20.13
CA MET A 531 0.69 16.83 18.91
C MET A 531 0.95 18.34 19.05
N ARG A 532 1.40 18.99 17.97
CA ARG A 532 1.64 20.45 17.89
C ARG A 532 0.68 21.05 16.86
N LEU A 533 -0.12 22.06 17.24
CA LEU A 533 -0.88 22.87 16.28
C LEU A 533 -0.07 24.13 15.89
N PRO A 534 -0.15 24.60 14.63
CA PRO A 534 0.51 25.82 14.19
C PRO A 534 -0.20 27.07 14.74
N LYS A 535 0.60 28.08 15.11
CA LYS A 535 0.12 29.39 15.58
C LYS A 535 0.04 30.33 14.36
N HIS A 536 -1.13 30.93 14.11
CA HIS A 536 -1.24 32.02 13.13
C HIS A 536 -0.42 33.24 13.59
N GLY A 537 0.50 33.71 12.74
CA GLY A 537 1.16 35.02 12.87
C GLY A 537 2.62 35.10 12.39
N ASN A 538 2.80 35.56 11.16
CA ASN A 538 3.99 36.05 10.43
C ASN A 538 5.37 36.09 11.12
N HIS A 539 6.31 35.27 10.62
CA HIS A 539 7.61 35.62 9.99
C HIS A 539 8.68 34.51 10.23
N LEU A 540 9.18 33.97 9.11
CA LEU A 540 10.49 33.34 8.85
C LEU A 540 11.22 32.62 10.01
N ALA A 541 11.25 31.27 9.95
CA ALA A 541 12.47 30.45 9.70
C ALA A 541 12.38 29.03 10.31
N SER A 542 12.60 28.04 9.44
CA SER A 542 13.01 26.63 9.67
C SER A 542 12.05 25.63 10.36
N PRO A 543 11.79 24.44 9.78
CA PRO A 543 11.04 23.37 10.44
C PRO A 543 11.91 22.68 11.51
N LEU A 544 11.42 22.61 12.74
CA LEU A 544 12.00 21.81 13.83
C LEU A 544 11.38 20.40 13.83
N PRO A 545 12.14 19.37 14.24
CA PRO A 545 11.75 17.97 14.12
C PRO A 545 10.62 17.58 15.09
N MET A 546 9.77 16.65 14.64
CA MET A 546 8.80 15.93 15.45
C MET A 546 9.53 14.86 16.26
N LEU A 547 9.27 14.77 17.56
CA LEU A 547 10.00 13.90 18.47
C LEU A 547 9.03 12.93 19.15
N LEU A 548 9.15 11.65 18.80
CA LEU A 548 8.42 10.52 19.39
C LEU A 548 9.17 10.09 20.66
N VAL A 549 8.48 10.08 21.81
CA VAL A 549 9.05 9.64 23.08
C VAL A 549 8.28 8.42 23.57
N THR A 550 8.99 7.32 23.78
CA THR A 550 8.46 6.14 24.47
C THR A 550 9.11 6.06 25.86
N GLY A 551 8.28 5.97 26.90
CA GLY A 551 8.73 5.80 28.29
C GLY A 551 8.29 4.44 28.83
N ARG A 552 9.19 3.73 29.53
CA ARG A 552 8.88 2.47 30.22
C ARG A 552 8.93 2.73 31.73
N LEU A 553 7.80 2.55 32.42
CA LEU A 553 7.74 2.67 33.87
C LEU A 553 8.41 1.45 34.54
N SER A 554 9.48 1.71 35.31
CA SER A 554 10.08 0.74 36.23
C SER A 554 9.79 1.16 37.67
N TYR A 555 9.14 0.28 38.44
CA TYR A 555 8.93 0.45 39.88
C TYR A 555 10.14 -0.13 40.65
N PRO A 556 10.58 0.51 41.76
CA PRO A 556 11.50 -0.13 42.69
C PRO A 556 10.80 -1.31 43.39
N PRO A 557 11.51 -2.39 43.73
CA PRO A 557 10.93 -3.52 44.44
C PRO A 557 10.53 -3.08 45.87
N SER A 558 9.33 -3.51 46.30
CA SER A 558 8.88 -3.46 47.68
C SER A 558 9.53 -4.54 48.53
#